data_AF-A0A2K8PA60-F1
#
_entry.id   AF-A0A2K8PA60-F1
#
_cell.length_a   1.000
_cell.length_b   1.000
_cell.length_c   1.000
_cell.angle_alpha   90.00
_cell.angle_beta   90.00
_cell.angle_gamma   90.00
#
_symmetry.space_group_name_H-M   'P 1'
#
loop_
_entity.id
_entity.type
_entity.pdbx_description
1 polymer ?
#
loop_
_entity_poly.entity_id
_entity_poly.type
_entity_poly.pdbx_seq_one_letter_code
_entity_poly.pdbx_strand_id
1 'polypeptide(L)'
;MDDARREIADTLDATDADDVEAALRVLGSALRWAADAVRRVGGDTGGARALGALYALDDALEHGRGLEEALPALLAAAMPGDLVGGGTDGLVRRLAEVTGQVSDERAELEKLVATQEALRSRLEQHGELRRQVDELRRLERLVVALDALREQQQVIGERLTALRGRDAGVEDALRTSGDALIRLSEDQLAALGPQTRQVLERAAAVQGALAAEGREHAEGAAALASGQELLERIRTERGAQLVSLRLHAEANRDVARALLAPGGAGGGPELTSLEQVEAAAADIERRLGDADRALGRVLEARDSEEAQGRSVIR
;
A
#
# COMPACT_ATOMS: atom_id res chain seq x y z
N MET A 1 6.93 25.38 91.68
CA MET A 1 7.80 24.49 90.88
C MET A 1 9.26 24.68 91.26
N ASP A 2 9.67 25.88 91.63
CA ASP A 2 11.07 26.19 91.94
C ASP A 2 11.47 25.79 93.36
N ASP A 3 10.52 25.54 94.26
CA ASP A 3 10.82 25.38 95.68
C ASP A 3 11.65 24.12 95.96
N ALA A 4 11.20 22.93 95.54
CA ALA A 4 11.96 21.70 95.74
C ALA A 4 13.27 21.64 94.92
N ARG A 5 13.30 22.26 93.72
CA ARG A 5 14.53 22.32 92.90
C ARG A 5 15.56 23.28 93.48
N ARG A 6 15.10 24.41 94.04
CA ARG A 6 15.93 25.40 94.74
C ARG A 6 16.40 24.85 96.08
N GLU A 7 15.54 24.16 96.82
CA GLU A 7 15.91 23.45 98.07
C GLU A 7 16.98 22.38 97.82
N ILE A 8 16.91 21.63 96.71
CA ILE A 8 17.97 20.68 96.31
C ILE A 8 19.28 21.42 95.96
N ALA A 9 19.20 22.50 95.18
CA ALA A 9 20.40 23.28 94.81
C ALA A 9 21.06 23.91 96.04
N ASP A 10 20.27 24.53 96.91
CA ASP A 10 20.73 25.19 98.14
C ASP A 10 21.35 24.20 99.13
N THR A 11 20.84 22.96 99.19
CA THR A 11 21.43 21.89 100.03
C THR A 11 22.68 21.27 99.43
N LEU A 12 22.82 21.24 98.10
CA LEU A 12 24.05 20.81 97.44
C LEU A 12 25.15 21.87 97.51
N ASP A 13 24.80 23.16 97.48
CA ASP A 13 25.76 24.28 97.56
C ASP A 13 26.27 24.51 98.99
N ALA A 14 25.52 24.12 100.01
CA ALA A 14 25.84 24.35 101.41
C ALA A 14 26.68 23.23 102.07
N THR A 15 26.93 22.11 101.37
CA THR A 15 27.42 20.90 102.02
C THR A 15 28.51 20.17 101.23
N ASP A 16 29.49 19.60 101.94
CA ASP A 16 30.53 18.74 101.37
C ASP A 16 29.98 17.36 100.95
N ALA A 17 30.64 16.70 99.99
CA ALA A 17 30.17 15.48 99.33
C ALA A 17 29.90 14.26 100.24
N ASP A 18 30.40 14.27 101.47
CA ASP A 18 30.32 13.15 102.42
C ASP A 18 29.23 13.31 103.50
N ASP A 19 28.42 14.36 103.44
CA ASP A 19 27.33 14.57 104.41
C ASP A 19 26.09 13.72 104.08
N VAL A 20 25.97 12.60 104.80
CA VAL A 20 24.85 11.66 104.71
C VAL A 20 23.50 12.34 105.00
N GLU A 21 23.46 13.33 105.90
CA GLU A 21 22.21 14.01 106.25
C GLU A 21 21.73 14.91 105.09
N ALA A 22 22.64 15.63 104.46
CA ALA A 22 22.33 16.42 103.27
C ALA A 22 21.90 15.54 102.09
N ALA A 23 22.56 14.42 101.85
CA ALA A 23 22.18 13.47 100.80
C ALA A 23 20.76 12.92 101.00
N LEU A 24 20.39 12.55 102.24
CA LEU A 24 19.03 12.07 102.55
C LEU A 24 17.97 13.18 102.44
N ARG A 25 18.29 14.44 102.80
CA ARG A 25 17.39 15.58 102.58
C ARG A 25 17.17 15.85 101.10
N VAL A 26 18.23 15.81 100.28
CA VAL A 26 18.14 15.93 98.82
C VAL A 26 17.25 14.84 98.24
N LEU A 27 17.42 13.58 98.67
CA LEU A 27 16.57 12.46 98.25
C LEU A 27 15.09 12.69 98.61
N GLY A 28 14.81 13.15 99.83
CA GLY A 28 13.44 13.48 100.27
C GLY A 28 12.79 14.57 99.42
N SER A 29 13.54 15.62 99.07
CA SER A 29 13.07 16.69 98.19
C SER A 29 12.90 16.23 96.74
N ALA A 30 13.79 15.36 96.25
CA ALA A 30 13.70 14.77 94.92
C ALA A 30 12.46 13.86 94.79
N LEU A 31 12.16 13.02 95.79
CA LEU A 31 10.97 12.16 95.80
C LEU A 31 9.67 12.98 95.82
N ARG A 32 9.60 14.05 96.62
CA ARG A 32 8.46 14.98 96.62
C ARG A 32 8.27 15.62 95.24
N TRP A 33 9.35 16.10 94.64
CA TRP A 33 9.32 16.68 93.31
C TRP A 33 8.88 15.67 92.23
N ALA A 34 9.38 14.44 92.29
CA ALA A 34 9.01 13.35 91.38
C ALA A 34 7.52 13.00 91.49
N ALA A 35 6.99 12.86 92.72
CA ALA A 35 5.57 12.61 92.94
C ALA A 35 4.68 13.74 92.37
N ASP A 36 5.09 15.00 92.52
CA ASP A 36 4.38 16.13 91.92
C ASP A 36 4.45 16.14 90.40
N ALA A 37 5.57 15.71 89.82
CA ALA A 37 5.75 15.61 88.38
C ALA A 37 4.86 14.49 87.80
N VAL A 38 4.82 13.32 88.42
CA VAL A 38 3.98 12.18 88.01
C VAL A 38 2.50 12.53 88.08
N ARG A 39 2.04 13.18 89.17
CA ARG A 39 0.65 13.63 89.30
C ARG A 39 0.19 14.56 88.17
N ARG A 40 1.11 15.35 87.60
CA ARG A 40 0.82 16.26 86.49
C ARG A 40 0.74 15.56 85.14
N VAL A 41 1.48 14.46 84.96
CA VAL A 41 1.46 13.66 83.72
C VAL A 41 0.12 12.91 83.57
N GLY A 42 -0.54 12.58 84.68
CA GLY A 42 -1.87 11.95 84.68
C GLY A 42 -3.02 12.84 84.21
N GLY A 43 -2.78 14.11 83.89
CA GLY A 43 -3.83 15.11 83.66
C GLY A 43 -4.33 15.29 82.22
N ASP A 44 -3.47 15.21 81.19
CA ASP A 44 -3.91 15.43 79.78
C ASP A 44 -2.81 15.18 78.73
N THR A 45 -1.71 14.53 79.10
CA THR A 45 -0.56 14.37 78.20
C THR A 45 -0.61 13.04 77.46
N GLY A 46 -0.56 13.09 76.11
CA GLY A 46 -0.66 11.93 75.23
C GLY A 46 0.24 10.75 75.63
N GLY A 47 -0.21 9.52 75.31
CA GLY A 47 0.33 8.27 75.86
C GLY A 47 1.85 8.07 75.77
N ALA A 48 2.52 8.63 74.76
CA ALA A 48 3.97 8.55 74.63
C ALA A 48 4.73 9.24 75.78
N ARG A 49 4.22 10.38 76.29
CA ARG A 49 4.85 11.12 77.39
C ARG A 49 4.61 10.45 78.74
N ALA A 50 3.43 9.83 78.92
CA ALA A 50 3.13 9.03 80.10
C ALA A 50 4.00 7.76 80.16
N LEU A 51 4.17 7.06 79.03
CA LEU A 51 5.07 5.91 78.92
C LEU A 51 6.53 6.31 79.17
N GLY A 52 7.01 7.41 78.59
CA GLY A 52 8.37 7.90 78.84
C GLY A 52 8.62 8.25 80.33
N ALA A 53 7.64 8.84 81.00
CA ALA A 53 7.72 9.12 82.44
C ALA A 53 7.72 7.84 83.28
N LEU A 54 7.00 6.79 82.85
CA LEU A 54 7.00 5.48 83.50
C LEU A 54 8.36 4.78 83.36
N TYR A 55 8.98 4.81 82.18
CA TYR A 55 10.33 4.26 81.98
C TYR A 55 11.37 5.00 82.83
N ALA A 56 11.33 6.33 82.87
CA ALA A 56 12.26 7.10 83.69
C ALA A 56 12.07 6.86 85.21
N LEU A 57 10.83 6.60 85.65
CA LEU A 57 10.55 6.20 87.03
C LEU A 57 11.06 4.80 87.31
N ASP A 58 10.91 3.87 86.37
CA ASP A 58 11.43 2.51 86.47
C ASP A 58 12.96 2.51 86.61
N ASP A 59 13.66 3.22 85.71
CA ASP A 59 15.11 3.38 85.78
C ASP A 59 15.54 3.94 87.15
N ALA A 60 14.83 4.95 87.65
CA ALA A 60 15.12 5.54 88.96
C ALA A 60 14.92 4.54 90.13
N LEU A 61 13.90 3.68 90.05
CA LEU A 61 13.65 2.63 91.04
C LEU A 61 14.71 1.51 90.98
N GLU A 62 15.21 1.19 89.79
CA GLU A 62 16.32 0.24 89.62
C GLU A 62 17.59 0.72 90.34
N HIS A 63 17.93 2.01 90.21
CA HIS A 63 19.04 2.62 90.95
C HIS A 63 18.77 2.73 92.46
N GLY A 64 17.50 2.76 92.87
CA GLY A 64 17.06 2.78 94.27
C GLY A 64 17.30 1.46 95.02
N ARG A 65 17.55 0.34 94.32
CA ARG A 65 17.79 -0.97 94.96
C ARG A 65 18.99 -0.97 95.90
N GLY A 66 20.03 -0.18 95.60
CA GLY A 66 21.19 -0.03 96.50
C GLY A 66 20.81 0.58 97.86
N LEU A 67 19.74 1.36 97.93
CA LEU A 67 19.23 1.92 99.18
C LEU A 67 18.53 0.84 100.02
N GLU A 68 17.82 -0.11 99.39
CA GLU A 68 17.18 -1.24 100.07
C GLU A 68 18.21 -2.13 100.79
N GLU A 69 19.36 -2.36 100.17
CA GLU A 69 20.46 -3.13 100.77
C GLU A 69 21.13 -2.38 101.95
N ALA A 70 21.19 -1.05 101.88
CA ALA A 70 21.84 -0.22 102.90
C ALA A 70 20.94 0.11 104.10
N LEU A 71 19.62 0.16 103.91
CA LEU A 71 18.64 0.54 104.94
C LEU A 71 18.66 -0.36 106.19
N PRO A 72 18.74 -1.70 106.09
CA PRO A 72 18.84 -2.57 107.28
C PRO A 72 20.07 -2.27 108.13
N ALA A 73 21.21 -1.99 107.50
CA ALA A 73 22.44 -1.65 108.20
C ALA A 73 22.33 -0.29 108.92
N LEU A 74 21.71 0.70 108.27
CA LEU A 74 21.45 2.02 108.86
C LEU A 74 20.47 1.93 110.04
N LEU A 75 19.40 1.14 109.91
CA LEU A 75 18.43 0.91 110.97
C LEU A 75 19.05 0.16 112.15
N ALA A 76 19.88 -0.86 111.90
CA ALA A 76 20.60 -1.56 112.94
C ALA A 76 21.54 -0.61 113.72
N ALA A 77 22.20 0.32 113.03
CA ALA A 77 23.07 1.32 113.66
C ALA A 77 22.30 2.39 114.46
N ALA A 78 21.08 2.73 114.05
CA ALA A 78 20.25 3.76 114.70
C ALA A 78 19.56 3.28 115.99
N MET A 79 19.61 1.98 116.31
CA MET A 79 18.91 1.35 117.44
C MET A 79 17.46 1.85 117.66
N PRO A 80 16.59 1.80 116.63
CA PRO A 80 15.19 2.17 116.79
C PRO A 80 14.51 1.23 117.79
N GLY A 81 13.71 1.78 118.71
CA GLY A 81 12.87 0.94 119.59
C GLY A 81 11.86 0.09 118.80
N ASP A 82 11.35 -0.97 119.41
CA ASP A 82 10.52 -2.03 118.78
C ASP A 82 9.36 -1.52 117.89
N LEU A 83 8.77 -0.37 118.25
CA LEU A 83 7.67 0.24 117.49
C LEU A 83 8.10 0.73 116.09
N VAL A 84 9.32 1.26 115.95
CA VAL A 84 9.82 1.79 114.68
C VAL A 84 10.38 0.64 113.81
N GLY A 85 11.04 -0.34 114.43
CA GLY A 85 11.53 -1.54 113.72
C GLY A 85 10.41 -2.37 113.09
N GLY A 86 9.31 -2.62 113.82
CA GLY A 86 8.16 -3.35 113.25
C GLY A 86 7.46 -2.60 112.11
N GLY A 87 7.45 -1.26 112.15
CA GLY A 87 6.92 -0.41 111.08
C GLY A 87 7.77 -0.46 109.81
N THR A 88 9.10 -0.42 109.94
CA THR A 88 10.04 -0.51 108.82
C THR A 88 10.02 -1.89 108.18
N ASP A 89 10.00 -2.97 108.97
CA ASP A 89 9.92 -4.34 108.45
C ASP A 89 8.63 -4.58 107.65
N GLY A 90 7.51 -4.02 108.11
CA GLY A 90 6.25 -4.04 107.39
C GLY A 90 6.30 -3.30 106.05
N LEU A 91 7.01 -2.18 105.97
CA LEU A 91 7.21 -1.43 104.73
C LEU A 91 8.16 -2.15 103.77
N VAL A 92 9.28 -2.70 104.25
CA VAL A 92 10.21 -3.50 103.44
C VAL A 92 9.47 -4.70 102.84
N ARG A 93 8.67 -5.41 103.64
CA ARG A 93 7.88 -6.54 103.14
C ARG A 93 6.87 -6.13 102.07
N ARG A 94 6.20 -4.99 102.22
CA ARG A 94 5.28 -4.47 101.20
C ARG A 94 6.00 -4.05 99.92
N LEU A 95 7.18 -3.44 100.04
CA LEU A 95 8.01 -3.09 98.89
C LEU A 95 8.44 -4.35 98.14
N ALA A 96 8.93 -5.37 98.84
CA ALA A 96 9.30 -6.65 98.25
C ALA A 96 8.11 -7.35 97.55
N GLU A 97 6.89 -7.25 98.11
CA GLU A 97 5.68 -7.78 97.49
C GLU A 97 5.32 -7.04 96.20
N VAL A 98 5.37 -5.69 96.21
CA VAL A 98 5.08 -4.87 95.03
C VAL A 98 6.15 -5.03 93.95
N THR A 99 7.43 -5.12 94.30
CA THR A 99 8.50 -5.38 93.32
C THR A 99 8.35 -6.77 92.70
N GLY A 100 7.96 -7.76 93.49
CA GLY A 100 7.56 -9.09 93.00
C GLY A 100 6.43 -9.02 91.98
N GLN A 101 5.33 -8.35 92.32
CA GLN A 101 4.18 -8.16 91.42
C GLN A 101 4.58 -7.44 90.11
N VAL A 102 5.37 -6.37 90.19
CA VAL A 102 5.87 -5.65 89.01
C VAL A 102 6.77 -6.55 88.14
N SER A 103 7.59 -7.40 88.74
CA SER A 103 8.44 -8.34 88.00
C SER A 103 7.62 -9.42 87.29
N ASP A 104 6.57 -9.93 87.92
CA ASP A 104 5.65 -10.90 87.31
C ASP A 104 4.86 -10.26 86.16
N GLU A 105 4.35 -9.04 86.34
CA GLU A 105 3.66 -8.29 85.28
C GLU A 105 4.58 -7.99 84.08
N ARG A 106 5.88 -7.71 84.33
CA ARG A 106 6.87 -7.58 83.25
C ARG A 106 7.06 -8.87 82.47
N ALA A 107 7.21 -9.99 83.17
CA ALA A 107 7.38 -11.29 82.53
C ALA A 107 6.14 -11.65 81.68
N GLU A 108 4.93 -11.31 82.13
CA GLU A 108 3.71 -11.49 81.33
C GLU A 108 3.66 -10.52 80.14
N LEU A 109 4.06 -9.27 80.29
CA LEU A 109 4.13 -8.32 79.17
C LEU A 109 5.14 -8.76 78.11
N GLU A 110 6.31 -9.25 78.51
CA GLU A 110 7.32 -9.79 77.59
C GLU A 110 6.79 -10.99 76.79
N LYS A 111 6.06 -11.91 77.45
CA LYS A 111 5.37 -13.02 76.77
C LYS A 111 4.35 -12.50 75.76
N LEU A 112 3.55 -11.50 76.13
CA LEU A 112 2.56 -10.90 75.24
C LEU A 112 3.23 -10.25 74.02
N VAL A 113 4.31 -9.50 74.21
CA VAL A 113 5.09 -8.90 73.11
C VAL A 113 5.65 -9.99 72.18
N ALA A 114 6.25 -11.04 72.74
CA ALA A 114 6.78 -12.16 71.95
C ALA A 114 5.67 -12.87 71.14
N THR A 115 4.49 -13.09 71.74
CA THR A 115 3.34 -13.68 71.02
C THR A 115 2.80 -12.75 69.95
N GLN A 116 2.76 -11.43 70.18
CA GLN A 116 2.37 -10.43 69.19
C GLN A 116 3.32 -10.43 67.99
N GLU A 117 4.62 -10.48 68.21
CA GLU A 117 5.63 -10.56 67.15
C GLU A 117 5.50 -11.85 66.34
N ALA A 118 5.29 -12.99 67.02
CA ALA A 118 5.05 -14.27 66.35
C ALA A 118 3.78 -14.26 65.49
N LEU A 119 2.69 -13.65 65.98
CA LEU A 119 1.45 -13.49 65.21
C LEU A 119 1.65 -12.56 64.00
N ARG A 120 2.41 -11.48 64.15
CA ARG A 120 2.74 -10.57 63.05
C ARG A 120 3.53 -11.29 61.95
N SER A 121 4.54 -12.08 62.32
CA SER A 121 5.30 -12.89 61.37
C SER A 121 4.42 -13.91 60.64
N ARG A 122 3.49 -14.58 61.36
CA ARG A 122 2.53 -15.50 60.72
C ARG A 122 1.59 -14.80 59.75
N LEU A 123 1.14 -13.58 60.05
CA LEU A 123 0.31 -12.79 59.14
C LEU A 123 1.06 -12.40 57.86
N GLU A 124 2.34 -12.04 57.98
CA GLU A 124 3.21 -11.75 56.84
C GLU A 124 3.38 -13.00 55.95
N GLN A 125 3.69 -14.16 56.55
CA GLN A 125 3.78 -15.44 55.84
C GLN A 125 2.47 -15.81 55.13
N HIS A 126 1.33 -15.62 55.80
CA HIS A 126 0.03 -15.87 55.19
C HIS A 126 -0.27 -14.88 54.04
N GLY A 127 0.20 -13.64 54.14
CA GLY A 127 0.15 -12.67 53.06
C GLY A 127 0.96 -13.12 51.84
N GLU A 128 2.15 -13.68 52.05
CA GLU A 128 2.98 -14.27 50.98
C GLU A 128 2.31 -15.48 50.34
N LEU A 129 1.78 -16.41 51.14
CA LEU A 129 1.04 -17.58 50.65
C LEU A 129 -0.17 -17.17 49.80
N ARG A 130 -0.92 -16.13 50.21
CA ARG A 130 -2.03 -15.59 49.41
C ARG A 130 -1.56 -15.09 48.04
N ARG A 131 -0.45 -14.33 48.00
CA ARG A 131 0.14 -13.86 46.73
C ARG A 131 0.55 -15.03 45.84
N GLN A 132 1.14 -16.09 46.42
CA GLN A 132 1.49 -17.30 45.68
C GLN A 132 0.25 -18.01 45.11
N VAL A 133 -0.83 -18.14 45.88
CA VAL A 133 -2.10 -18.71 45.40
C VAL A 133 -2.70 -17.88 44.26
N ASP A 134 -2.67 -16.55 44.36
CA ASP A 134 -3.18 -15.68 43.32
C ASP A 134 -2.35 -15.78 42.02
N GLU A 135 -1.03 -15.93 42.12
CA GLU A 135 -0.17 -16.18 40.96
C GLU A 135 -0.44 -17.56 40.36
N LEU A 136 -0.63 -18.62 41.16
CA LEU A 136 -1.02 -19.93 40.66
C LEU A 136 -2.35 -19.89 39.89
N ARG A 137 -3.36 -19.18 40.42
CA ARG A 137 -4.64 -18.96 39.72
C ARG A 137 -4.50 -18.16 38.44
N ARG A 138 -3.55 -17.22 38.39
CA ARG A 138 -3.22 -16.50 37.16
C ARG A 138 -2.58 -17.43 36.14
N LEU A 139 -1.63 -18.26 36.55
CA LEU A 139 -0.99 -19.26 35.69
C LEU A 139 -2.01 -20.27 35.15
N GLU A 140 -2.93 -20.76 35.99
CA GLU A 140 -4.01 -21.66 35.58
C GLU A 140 -4.89 -21.01 34.49
N ARG A 141 -5.29 -19.75 34.67
CA ARG A 141 -6.03 -18.98 33.65
C ARG A 141 -5.24 -18.81 32.35
N LEU A 142 -3.92 -18.61 32.45
CA LEU A 142 -3.05 -18.50 31.28
C LEU A 142 -2.93 -19.84 30.52
N VAL A 143 -2.90 -20.97 31.22
CA VAL A 143 -2.92 -22.30 30.60
C VAL A 143 -4.23 -22.52 29.83
N VAL A 144 -5.38 -22.21 30.44
CA VAL A 144 -6.68 -22.29 29.74
C VAL A 144 -6.72 -21.38 28.50
N ALA A 145 -6.18 -20.17 28.60
CA ALA A 145 -6.09 -19.26 27.46
C ALA A 145 -5.15 -19.79 26.35
N LEU A 146 -4.06 -20.46 26.72
CA LEU A 146 -3.13 -21.07 25.76
C LEU A 146 -3.79 -22.22 25.01
N ASP A 147 -4.58 -23.06 25.68
CA ASP A 147 -5.30 -24.15 25.02
C ASP A 147 -6.37 -23.62 24.06
N ALA A 148 -7.10 -22.57 24.45
CA ALA A 148 -8.02 -21.88 23.52
C ALA A 148 -7.30 -21.28 22.30
N LEU A 149 -6.09 -20.73 22.46
CA LEU A 149 -5.28 -20.24 21.35
C LEU A 149 -4.80 -21.37 20.43
N ARG A 150 -4.47 -22.54 20.97
CA ARG A 150 -4.10 -23.73 20.18
C ARG A 150 -5.29 -24.23 19.35
N GLU A 151 -6.48 -24.27 19.95
CA GLU A 151 -7.71 -24.60 19.22
C GLU A 151 -7.97 -23.61 18.08
N GLN A 152 -7.82 -22.30 18.34
CA GLN A 152 -7.94 -21.28 17.30
C GLN A 152 -6.90 -21.46 16.18
N GLN A 153 -5.65 -21.76 16.54
CA GLN A 153 -4.59 -22.05 15.56
C GLN A 153 -4.94 -23.26 14.70
N GLN A 154 -5.48 -24.33 15.30
CA GLN A 154 -5.92 -25.51 14.57
C GLN A 154 -7.05 -25.16 13.59
N VAL A 155 -8.08 -24.42 14.03
CA VAL A 155 -9.19 -23.99 13.17
C VAL A 155 -8.70 -23.10 12.02
N ILE A 156 -7.78 -22.18 12.28
CA ILE A 156 -7.15 -21.36 11.23
C ILE A 156 -6.35 -22.24 10.26
N GLY A 157 -5.59 -23.20 10.78
CA GLY A 157 -4.85 -24.17 9.98
C GLY A 157 -5.75 -24.97 9.04
N GLU A 158 -6.84 -25.52 9.56
CA GLU A 158 -7.87 -26.24 8.81
C GLU A 158 -8.54 -25.36 7.75
N ARG A 159 -8.85 -24.10 8.07
CA ARG A 159 -9.39 -23.14 7.10
C ARG A 159 -8.39 -22.82 5.99
N LEU A 160 -7.11 -22.64 6.32
CA LEU A 160 -6.06 -22.35 5.35
C LEU A 160 -5.78 -23.55 4.44
N THR A 161 -5.79 -24.77 4.97
CA THR A 161 -5.66 -25.98 4.13
C THR A 161 -6.88 -26.16 3.23
N ALA A 162 -8.09 -25.91 3.73
CA ALA A 162 -9.31 -25.94 2.92
C ALA A 162 -9.30 -24.89 1.80
N LEU A 163 -8.83 -23.67 2.08
CA LEU A 163 -8.67 -22.61 1.07
C LEU A 163 -7.63 -22.99 0.02
N ARG A 164 -6.44 -23.45 0.43
CA ARG A 164 -5.39 -23.90 -0.50
C ARG A 164 -5.84 -25.09 -1.36
N GLY A 165 -6.60 -26.02 -0.80
CA GLY A 165 -7.17 -27.14 -1.55
C GLY A 165 -8.21 -26.69 -2.59
N ARG A 166 -8.93 -25.58 -2.33
CA ARG A 166 -9.89 -24.99 -3.27
C ARG A 166 -9.19 -24.23 -4.39
N ASP A 167 -8.13 -23.50 -4.06
CA ASP A 167 -7.38 -22.70 -5.02
C ASP A 167 -6.54 -23.56 -5.98
N ALA A 168 -6.00 -24.69 -5.52
CA ALA A 168 -5.29 -25.65 -6.39
C ALA A 168 -6.15 -26.15 -7.56
N GLY A 169 -7.45 -26.37 -7.33
CA GLY A 169 -8.39 -26.77 -8.39
C GLY A 169 -8.68 -25.65 -9.40
N VAL A 170 -8.62 -24.39 -8.97
CA VAL A 170 -8.82 -23.22 -9.84
C VAL A 170 -7.58 -22.96 -10.70
N GLU A 171 -6.38 -23.11 -10.13
CA GLU A 171 -5.13 -22.97 -10.89
C GLU A 171 -4.98 -24.04 -11.97
N ASP A 172 -5.33 -25.30 -11.69
CA ASP A 172 -5.29 -26.36 -12.70
C ASP A 172 -6.35 -26.19 -13.79
N ALA A 173 -7.54 -25.68 -13.44
CA ALA A 173 -8.57 -25.32 -14.42
C ALA A 173 -8.12 -24.16 -15.32
N LEU A 174 -7.48 -23.14 -14.75
CA LEU A 174 -6.91 -22.02 -15.49
C LEU A 174 -5.77 -22.48 -16.41
N ARG A 175 -4.86 -23.33 -15.92
CA ARG A 175 -3.78 -23.92 -16.73
C ARG A 175 -4.35 -24.71 -17.91
N THR A 176 -5.33 -25.58 -17.66
CA THR A 176 -5.98 -26.39 -18.71
C THR A 176 -6.70 -25.51 -19.73
N SER A 177 -7.37 -24.43 -19.29
CA SER A 177 -8.04 -23.48 -20.19
C SER A 177 -7.05 -22.66 -21.03
N GLY A 178 -5.90 -22.29 -20.44
CA GLY A 178 -4.81 -21.61 -21.13
C GLY A 178 -4.20 -22.48 -22.23
N ASP A 179 -3.93 -23.75 -21.93
CA ASP A 179 -3.40 -24.71 -22.92
C ASP A 179 -4.40 -24.96 -24.06
N ALA A 180 -5.71 -25.01 -23.76
CA ALA A 180 -6.75 -25.14 -24.78
C ALA A 180 -6.85 -23.90 -25.69
N LEU A 181 -6.70 -22.70 -25.14
CA LEU A 181 -6.68 -21.46 -25.93
C LEU A 181 -5.42 -21.36 -26.80
N ILE A 182 -4.26 -21.76 -26.28
CA ILE A 182 -3.02 -21.80 -27.07
C ILE A 182 -3.18 -22.76 -28.24
N ARG A 183 -3.67 -23.99 -28.01
CA ARG A 183 -3.94 -24.96 -29.08
C ARG A 183 -4.96 -24.45 -30.10
N LEU A 184 -6.05 -23.84 -29.65
CA LEU A 184 -7.05 -23.25 -30.56
C LEU A 184 -6.45 -22.13 -31.42
N SER A 185 -5.57 -21.32 -30.84
CA SER A 185 -4.89 -20.22 -31.54
C SER A 185 -3.89 -20.77 -32.57
N GLU A 186 -3.14 -21.81 -32.22
CA GLU A 186 -2.22 -22.51 -33.12
C GLU A 186 -2.98 -23.17 -34.29
N ASP A 187 -4.10 -23.84 -34.02
CA ASP A 187 -4.95 -24.46 -35.03
C ASP A 187 -5.56 -23.42 -35.99
N GLN A 188 -6.01 -22.28 -35.47
CA GLN A 188 -6.54 -21.17 -36.28
C GLN A 188 -5.44 -20.53 -37.15
N LEU A 189 -4.23 -20.35 -36.62
CA LEU A 189 -3.09 -19.86 -37.40
C LEU A 189 -2.67 -20.85 -38.49
N ALA A 190 -2.66 -22.15 -38.18
CA ALA A 190 -2.39 -23.20 -39.15
C ALA A 190 -3.44 -23.25 -40.27
N ALA A 191 -4.72 -23.00 -39.96
CA ALA A 191 -5.80 -22.94 -40.94
C ALA A 191 -5.76 -21.69 -41.81
N LEU A 192 -5.32 -20.54 -41.28
CA LEU A 192 -5.27 -19.27 -42.02
C LEU A 192 -4.08 -19.18 -42.98
N GLY A 193 -2.98 -19.88 -42.72
CA GLY A 193 -1.77 -19.87 -43.56
C GLY A 193 -2.03 -20.28 -45.02
N PRO A 194 -2.70 -21.42 -45.30
CA PRO A 194 -3.04 -21.83 -46.66
C PRO A 194 -4.00 -20.86 -47.36
N GLN A 195 -5.00 -20.34 -46.64
CA GLN A 195 -6.00 -19.43 -47.20
C GLN A 195 -5.39 -18.08 -47.60
N THR A 196 -4.50 -17.53 -46.77
CA THR A 196 -3.76 -16.30 -47.10
C THR A 196 -2.81 -16.50 -48.27
N ARG A 197 -2.09 -17.63 -48.36
CA ARG A 197 -1.28 -17.96 -49.54
C ARG A 197 -2.13 -18.04 -50.81
N GLN A 198 -3.28 -18.71 -50.75
CA GLN A 198 -4.16 -18.85 -51.92
C GLN A 198 -4.72 -17.50 -52.39
N VAL A 199 -5.04 -16.58 -51.47
CA VAL A 199 -5.48 -15.22 -51.83
C VAL A 199 -4.34 -14.42 -52.46
N LEU A 200 -3.12 -14.52 -51.94
CA LEU A 200 -1.95 -13.85 -52.52
C LEU A 200 -1.61 -14.40 -53.92
N GLU A 201 -1.69 -15.71 -54.13
CA GLU A 201 -1.49 -16.34 -55.44
C GLU A 201 -2.54 -15.88 -56.45
N ARG A 202 -3.82 -15.79 -56.04
CA ARG A 202 -4.88 -15.24 -56.89
C ARG A 202 -4.65 -13.76 -57.21
N ALA A 203 -4.26 -12.96 -56.22
CA ALA A 203 -3.95 -11.54 -56.43
C ALA A 203 -2.78 -11.35 -57.40
N ALA A 204 -1.71 -12.15 -57.25
CA ALA A 204 -0.57 -12.13 -58.16
C ALA A 204 -0.96 -12.55 -59.59
N ALA A 205 -1.82 -13.56 -59.74
CA ALA A 205 -2.33 -13.99 -61.05
C ALA A 205 -3.17 -12.89 -61.72
N VAL A 206 -4.06 -12.23 -60.98
CA VAL A 206 -4.87 -11.10 -61.49
C VAL A 206 -3.98 -9.92 -61.89
N GLN A 207 -2.97 -9.58 -61.07
CA GLN A 207 -2.01 -8.53 -61.40
C GLN A 207 -1.19 -8.87 -62.66
N GLY A 208 -0.80 -10.14 -62.82
CA GLY A 208 -0.13 -10.62 -64.02
C GLY A 208 -1.00 -10.51 -65.28
N ALA A 209 -2.28 -10.87 -65.18
CA ALA A 209 -3.23 -10.75 -66.28
C ALA A 209 -3.45 -9.28 -66.67
N LEU A 210 -3.66 -8.39 -65.69
CA LEU A 210 -3.82 -6.95 -65.93
C LEU A 210 -2.58 -6.33 -66.60
N ALA A 211 -1.37 -6.76 -66.21
CA ALA A 211 -0.13 -6.32 -66.84
C ALA A 211 0.05 -6.87 -68.27
N ALA A 212 -0.55 -8.01 -68.61
CA ALA A 212 -0.57 -8.54 -69.97
C ALA A 212 -1.54 -7.74 -70.84
N GLU A 213 -2.78 -7.54 -70.40
CA GLU A 213 -3.77 -6.71 -71.10
C GLU A 213 -3.27 -5.28 -71.32
N GLY A 214 -2.61 -4.69 -70.31
CA GLY A 214 -2.01 -3.36 -70.43
C GLY A 214 -0.94 -3.26 -71.52
N ARG A 215 -0.16 -4.34 -71.74
CA ARG A 215 0.83 -4.40 -72.83
C ARG A 215 0.15 -4.53 -74.20
N GLU A 216 -0.86 -5.39 -74.31
CA GLU A 216 -1.64 -5.54 -75.55
C GLU A 216 -2.32 -4.24 -75.96
N HIS A 217 -2.88 -3.50 -74.99
CA HIS A 217 -3.47 -2.18 -75.25
C HIS A 217 -2.42 -1.15 -75.71
N ALA A 218 -1.22 -1.14 -75.11
CA ALA A 218 -0.15 -0.24 -75.53
C ALA A 218 0.36 -0.57 -76.94
N GLU A 219 0.51 -1.86 -77.26
CA GLU A 219 0.86 -2.33 -78.61
C GLU A 219 -0.21 -1.95 -79.63
N GLY A 220 -1.49 -2.16 -79.29
CA GLY A 220 -2.63 -1.76 -80.12
C GLY A 220 -2.69 -0.24 -80.35
N ALA A 221 -2.43 0.56 -79.32
CA ALA A 221 -2.38 2.02 -79.43
C ALA A 221 -1.23 2.49 -80.33
N ALA A 222 -0.05 1.87 -80.23
CA ALA A 222 1.08 2.15 -81.13
C ALA A 222 0.77 1.76 -82.59
N ALA A 223 0.13 0.62 -82.81
CA ALA A 223 -0.32 0.19 -84.13
C ALA A 223 -1.34 1.17 -84.73
N LEU A 224 -2.31 1.63 -83.93
CA LEU A 224 -3.28 2.65 -84.37
C LEU A 224 -2.60 3.98 -84.72
N ALA A 225 -1.66 4.46 -83.90
CA ALA A 225 -0.92 5.69 -84.16
C ALA A 225 -0.13 5.59 -85.48
N SER A 226 0.61 4.50 -85.70
CA SER A 226 1.33 4.26 -86.97
C SER A 226 0.40 4.16 -88.19
N GLY A 227 -0.78 3.55 -88.03
CA GLY A 227 -1.81 3.51 -89.07
C GLY A 227 -2.36 4.90 -89.42
N GLN A 228 -2.57 5.75 -88.41
CA GLN A 228 -3.01 7.14 -88.60
C GLN A 228 -1.94 7.97 -89.32
N GLU A 229 -0.67 7.84 -88.93
CA GLU A 229 0.45 8.50 -89.63
C GLU A 229 0.53 8.07 -91.10
N LEU A 230 0.33 6.78 -91.40
CA LEU A 230 0.31 6.28 -92.77
C LEU A 230 -0.87 6.85 -93.57
N LEU A 231 -2.06 6.92 -92.98
CA LEU A 231 -3.24 7.52 -93.62
C LEU A 231 -3.03 9.00 -93.92
N GLU A 232 -2.47 9.76 -92.98
CA GLU A 232 -2.16 11.17 -93.20
C GLU A 232 -1.12 11.35 -94.31
N ARG A 233 -0.08 10.51 -94.36
CA ARG A 233 0.89 10.51 -95.46
C ARG A 233 0.21 10.26 -96.81
N ILE A 234 -0.63 9.22 -96.92
CA ILE A 234 -1.37 8.92 -98.16
C ILE A 234 -2.28 10.08 -98.56
N ARG A 235 -2.97 10.72 -97.60
CA ARG A 235 -3.83 11.89 -97.85
C ARG A 235 -3.03 13.05 -98.41
N THR A 236 -1.86 13.35 -97.83
CA THR A 236 -0.99 14.42 -98.33
C THR A 236 -0.47 14.14 -99.75
N GLU A 237 -0.02 12.91 -100.02
CA GLU A 237 0.47 12.50 -101.34
C GLU A 237 -0.63 12.54 -102.42
N ARG A 238 -1.81 11.96 -102.12
CA ARG A 238 -2.97 11.97 -103.03
C ARG A 238 -3.52 13.38 -103.22
N GLY A 239 -3.54 14.19 -102.17
CA GLY A 239 -3.93 15.60 -102.23
C GLY A 239 -3.04 16.39 -103.18
N ALA A 240 -1.72 16.21 -103.10
CA ALA A 240 -0.76 16.83 -104.01
C ALA A 240 -0.96 16.38 -105.46
N GLN A 241 -1.23 15.08 -105.69
CA GLN A 241 -1.54 14.54 -107.02
C GLN A 241 -2.83 15.13 -107.61
N LEU A 242 -3.89 15.25 -106.80
CA LEU A 242 -5.15 15.84 -107.25
C LEU A 242 -5.02 17.33 -107.60
N VAL A 243 -4.23 18.09 -106.84
CA VAL A 243 -3.93 19.50 -107.16
C VAL A 243 -3.17 19.60 -108.48
N SER A 244 -2.16 18.75 -108.69
CA SER A 244 -1.40 18.69 -109.96
C SER A 244 -2.31 18.35 -111.15
N LEU A 245 -3.19 17.36 -111.01
CA LEU A 245 -4.16 16.98 -112.04
C LEU A 245 -5.15 18.11 -112.34
N ARG A 246 -5.62 18.86 -111.33
CA ARG A 246 -6.49 20.03 -111.53
C ARG A 246 -5.78 21.14 -112.30
N LEU A 247 -4.52 21.43 -111.96
CA LEU A 247 -3.71 22.40 -112.70
C LEU A 247 -3.50 21.99 -114.16
N HIS A 248 -3.27 20.71 -114.43
CA HIS A 248 -3.20 20.19 -115.80
C HIS A 248 -4.55 20.27 -116.54
N ALA A 249 -5.66 19.98 -115.86
CA ALA A 249 -6.99 20.12 -116.45
C ALA A 249 -7.33 21.59 -116.77
N GLU A 250 -6.96 22.53 -115.89
CA GLU A 250 -7.10 23.97 -116.14
C GLU A 250 -6.23 24.43 -117.32
N ALA A 251 -4.95 24.04 -117.33
CA ALA A 251 -4.06 24.33 -118.46
C ALA A 251 -4.62 23.79 -119.79
N ASN A 252 -5.19 22.58 -119.78
CA ASN A 252 -5.83 22.00 -120.97
C ASN A 252 -7.09 22.79 -121.40
N ARG A 253 -7.90 23.27 -120.45
CA ARG A 253 -9.04 24.16 -120.77
C ARG A 253 -8.57 25.49 -121.34
N ASP A 254 -7.48 26.06 -120.84
CA ASP A 254 -6.91 27.30 -121.35
C ASP A 254 -6.35 27.13 -122.76
N VAL A 255 -5.69 26.00 -123.06
CA VAL A 255 -5.27 25.62 -124.42
C VAL A 255 -6.47 25.45 -125.35
N ALA A 256 -7.53 24.73 -124.91
CA ALA A 256 -8.75 24.57 -125.69
C ALA A 256 -9.44 25.93 -125.96
N ARG A 257 -9.43 26.84 -124.98
CA ARG A 257 -10.00 28.19 -125.12
C ARG A 257 -9.15 29.06 -126.05
N ALA A 258 -7.83 28.92 -126.03
CA ALA A 258 -6.93 29.60 -126.96
C ALA A 258 -7.14 29.12 -128.41
N LEU A 259 -7.45 27.83 -128.61
CA LEU A 259 -7.81 27.28 -129.92
C LEU A 259 -9.20 27.74 -130.41
N LEU A 260 -10.10 28.17 -129.50
CA LEU A 260 -11.44 28.69 -129.81
C LEU A 260 -11.50 30.22 -129.98
N ALA A 261 -10.40 30.94 -129.73
CA ALA A 261 -10.35 32.40 -129.90
C ALA A 261 -10.39 32.78 -131.40
N PRO A 262 -11.38 33.57 -131.86
CA PRO A 262 -11.61 33.83 -133.27
C PRO A 262 -10.61 34.87 -133.79
N GLY A 263 -9.50 34.41 -134.37
CA GLY A 263 -8.53 35.27 -135.05
C GLY A 263 -7.14 34.66 -135.19
N GLY A 264 -6.99 33.57 -135.95
CA GLY A 264 -5.68 32.99 -136.24
C GLY A 264 -5.73 31.86 -137.26
N ALA A 265 -5.48 32.20 -138.52
CA ALA A 265 -5.54 31.32 -139.70
C ALA A 265 -4.48 30.21 -139.73
N GLY A 266 -4.85 29.04 -140.26
CA GLY A 266 -3.91 28.01 -140.71
C GLY A 266 -4.55 26.62 -140.83
N GLY A 267 -5.07 26.31 -142.02
CA GLY A 267 -5.86 25.10 -142.28
C GLY A 267 -5.09 23.78 -142.22
N GLY A 268 -5.84 22.72 -141.92
CA GLY A 268 -5.45 21.31 -142.01
C GLY A 268 -6.58 20.42 -141.47
N PRO A 269 -6.98 19.34 -142.16
CA PRO A 269 -8.26 18.66 -141.93
C PRO A 269 -8.21 17.65 -140.77
N GLU A 270 -9.41 17.20 -140.37
CA GLU A 270 -9.72 16.29 -139.26
C GLU A 270 -9.77 16.92 -137.86
N LEU A 271 -10.49 18.05 -137.77
CA LEU A 271 -11.08 18.47 -136.50
C LEU A 271 -12.26 17.55 -136.17
N THR A 272 -11.98 16.58 -135.31
CA THR A 272 -12.94 15.94 -134.40
C THR A 272 -13.90 17.03 -133.92
N SER A 273 -15.20 16.89 -134.24
CA SER A 273 -16.17 17.95 -134.01
C SER A 273 -16.16 18.33 -132.53
N LEU A 274 -16.31 19.61 -132.23
CA LEU A 274 -16.32 20.14 -130.87
C LEU A 274 -17.30 19.37 -129.95
N GLU A 275 -18.41 18.89 -130.53
CA GLU A 275 -19.38 18.00 -129.88
C GLU A 275 -18.79 16.70 -129.35
N GLN A 276 -17.79 16.11 -130.03
CA GLN A 276 -17.13 14.89 -129.56
C GLN A 276 -16.22 15.15 -128.36
N VAL A 277 -15.59 16.32 -128.29
CA VAL A 277 -14.76 16.70 -127.12
C VAL A 277 -15.64 17.05 -125.92
N GLU A 278 -16.75 17.77 -126.12
CA GLU A 278 -17.73 18.00 -125.05
C GLU A 278 -18.41 16.71 -124.59
N ALA A 279 -18.75 15.80 -125.50
CA ALA A 279 -19.31 14.50 -125.15
C ALA A 279 -18.31 13.64 -124.37
N ALA A 280 -17.02 13.67 -124.72
CA ALA A 280 -15.97 12.98 -123.98
C ALA A 280 -15.76 13.59 -122.58
N ALA A 281 -15.79 14.93 -122.46
CA ALA A 281 -15.72 15.61 -121.16
C ALA A 281 -16.93 15.26 -120.27
N ALA A 282 -18.13 15.26 -120.83
CA ALA A 282 -19.35 14.88 -120.12
C ALA A 282 -19.36 13.38 -119.72
N ASP A 283 -18.79 12.48 -120.53
CA ASP A 283 -18.63 11.06 -120.15
C ASP A 283 -17.62 10.89 -119.02
N ILE A 284 -16.51 11.64 -119.04
CA ILE A 284 -15.52 11.63 -117.97
C ILE A 284 -16.12 12.18 -116.67
N GLU A 285 -16.86 13.30 -116.70
CA GLU A 285 -17.54 13.83 -115.51
C GLU A 285 -18.57 12.84 -114.96
N ARG A 286 -19.33 12.16 -115.83
CA ARG A 286 -20.27 11.13 -115.40
C ARG A 286 -19.56 9.95 -114.75
N ARG A 287 -18.46 9.47 -115.33
CA ARG A 287 -17.65 8.37 -114.77
C ARG A 287 -17.00 8.75 -113.44
N LEU A 288 -16.56 9.99 -113.29
CA LEU A 288 -16.05 10.50 -112.01
C LEU A 288 -17.16 10.56 -110.96
N GLY A 289 -18.35 11.06 -111.32
CA GLY A 289 -19.51 11.03 -110.42
C GLY A 289 -19.98 9.63 -110.05
N ASP A 290 -19.86 8.65 -110.94
CA ASP A 290 -20.15 7.24 -110.66
C ASP A 290 -19.10 6.60 -109.74
N ALA A 291 -17.82 6.92 -109.94
CA ALA A 291 -16.74 6.48 -109.07
C ALA A 291 -16.88 7.06 -107.65
N ASP A 292 -17.22 8.36 -107.52
CA ASP A 292 -17.44 9.00 -106.23
C ASP A 292 -18.64 8.39 -105.49
N ARG A 293 -19.74 8.07 -106.19
CA ARG A 293 -20.89 7.38 -105.59
C ARG A 293 -20.57 5.93 -105.21
N ALA A 294 -19.67 5.25 -105.92
CA ALA A 294 -19.22 3.92 -105.55
C ALA A 294 -18.33 3.97 -104.30
N LEU A 295 -17.41 4.95 -104.22
CA LEU A 295 -16.57 5.19 -103.06
C LEU A 295 -17.39 5.56 -101.82
N GLY A 296 -18.39 6.44 -101.96
CA GLY A 296 -19.31 6.80 -100.88
C GLY A 296 -20.01 5.58 -100.27
N ARG A 297 -20.52 4.67 -101.13
CA ARG A 297 -21.18 3.44 -100.67
C ARG A 297 -20.24 2.49 -99.92
N VAL A 298 -18.97 2.40 -100.34
CA VAL A 298 -17.98 1.55 -99.64
C VAL A 298 -17.62 2.12 -98.28
N LEU A 299 -17.50 3.45 -98.15
CA LEU A 299 -17.23 4.11 -96.88
C LEU A 299 -18.41 3.95 -95.90
N GLU A 300 -19.65 4.15 -96.36
CA GLU A 300 -20.85 3.95 -95.53
C GLU A 300 -20.99 2.50 -95.05
N ALA A 301 -20.71 1.51 -95.92
CA ALA A 301 -20.73 0.10 -95.53
C ALA A 301 -19.70 -0.18 -94.42
N ARG A 302 -18.48 0.35 -94.55
CA ARG A 302 -17.42 0.18 -93.55
C ARG A 302 -17.74 0.86 -92.21
N ASP A 303 -18.30 2.06 -92.24
CA ASP A 303 -18.74 2.76 -91.02
C ASP A 303 -19.84 1.97 -90.30
N SER A 304 -20.74 1.32 -91.06
CA SER A 304 -21.78 0.47 -90.49
C SER A 304 -21.23 -0.82 -89.85
N GLU A 305 -20.19 -1.43 -90.43
CA GLU A 305 -19.52 -2.60 -89.86
C GLU A 305 -18.72 -2.24 -88.58
N GLU A 306 -18.04 -1.09 -88.56
CA GLU A 306 -17.35 -0.60 -87.35
C GLU A 306 -18.34 -0.24 -86.22
N ALA A 307 -19.50 0.32 -86.54
CA ALA A 307 -20.55 0.59 -85.57
C ALA A 307 -21.15 -0.70 -84.98
N GLN A 308 -21.33 -1.74 -85.81
CA GLN A 308 -21.81 -3.04 -85.35
C GLN A 308 -20.75 -3.76 -84.49
N GLY A 309 -19.48 -3.72 -84.88
CA GLY A 309 -18.37 -4.28 -84.10
C GLY A 309 -18.23 -3.63 -82.71
N ARG A 310 -18.45 -2.31 -82.60
CA ARG A 310 -18.48 -1.61 -81.29
C ARG A 310 -19.67 -1.99 -80.41
N SER A 311 -20.78 -2.45 -80.98
CA SER A 311 -21.97 -2.86 -80.19
C SER A 311 -21.84 -4.24 -79.56
N VAL A 312 -20.98 -5.12 -80.11
CA VAL A 312 -20.78 -6.50 -79.62
C VAL A 312 -19.80 -6.57 -78.44
N ILE A 313 -19.04 -5.50 -78.19
CA ILE A 313 -18.02 -5.41 -77.13
C ILE A 313 -18.58 -4.69 -75.88
N ARG A 314 -19.90 -4.44 -75.80
CA ARG A 314 -20.57 -3.82 -74.66
C ARG A 314 -21.53 -4.80 -73.99
#